data_AF-A0A9D8NVD1-F1
#
_entry.id   AF-A0A9D8NVD1-F1
#
_cell.length_a   1.000
_cell.length_b   1.000
_cell.length_c   1.000
_cell.angle_alpha   90.00
_cell.angle_beta   90.00
_cell.angle_gamma   90.00
#
_symmetry.space_group_name_H-M   'P 1'
#
loop_
_entity.id
_entity.type
_entity.pdbx_description
1 polymer ?
#
loop_
_entity_poly.entity_id
_entity_poly.type
_entity_poly.pdbx_seq_one_letter_code
_entity_poly.pdbx_strand_id
1 'polypeptide(L)'
;MMSLGTMLSMREDAARKASRNHIKPAYWLRSKGALNKAVPFIGDYRPEDFELVEPETLAIPEGVRPWVVTDPICNPPYLEVDISGWGSPEEPVLTQDEFLALAAANPDIGWALVEVGQFQGVVGAFRMAGMATRQ
;
A
#
# COMPACT_ATOMS: atom_id res chain seq x y z
N MET A 1 -16.40 -11.27 8.55
CA MET A 1 -15.94 -9.86 8.52
C MET A 1 -15.27 -9.57 9.84
N MET A 2 -14.04 -9.05 9.84
CA MET A 2 -13.37 -8.64 11.10
C MET A 2 -14.10 -7.43 11.70
N SER A 3 -14.06 -7.28 13.02
CA SER A 3 -14.65 -6.11 13.66
C SER A 3 -13.79 -4.86 13.44
N LEU A 4 -14.43 -3.69 13.41
CA LEU A 4 -13.71 -2.42 13.31
C LEU A 4 -12.65 -2.25 14.42
N GLY A 5 -12.99 -2.61 15.66
CA GLY A 5 -12.04 -2.55 16.77
C GLY A 5 -10.82 -3.46 16.57
N THR A 6 -11.01 -4.62 15.92
CA THR A 6 -9.91 -5.52 15.55
C THR A 6 -8.99 -4.87 14.52
N MET A 7 -9.55 -4.23 13.49
CA MET A 7 -8.76 -3.58 12.44
C MET A 7 -7.94 -2.42 12.99
N LEU A 8 -8.53 -1.57 13.83
CA LEU A 8 -7.83 -0.46 14.50
C LEU A 8 -6.69 -0.97 15.40
N SER A 9 -6.94 -1.99 16.24
CA SER A 9 -5.90 -2.56 17.09
C SER A 9 -4.74 -3.15 16.29
N MET A 10 -5.03 -3.80 15.16
CA MET A 10 -3.98 -4.36 14.29
C MET A 10 -3.12 -3.26 13.65
N ARG A 11 -3.72 -2.14 13.25
CA ARG A 11 -3.01 -0.98 12.69
C ARG A 11 -2.09 -0.33 13.71
N GLU A 12 -2.57 -0.10 14.93
CA GLU A 12 -1.76 0.45 16.02
C GLU A 12 -0.60 -0.47 16.40
N ASP A 13 -0.83 -1.78 16.48
CA ASP A 13 0.20 -2.76 16.79
C ASP A 13 1.26 -2.85 15.69
N ALA A 14 0.82 -2.83 14.42
CA ALA A 14 1.71 -2.77 13.27
C ALA A 14 2.54 -1.49 13.30
N ALA A 15 1.93 -0.34 13.58
CA ALA A 15 2.63 0.95 13.68
C ALA A 15 3.71 0.93 14.76
N ARG A 16 3.37 0.42 15.95
CA ARG A 16 4.31 0.29 17.07
C ARG A 16 5.47 -0.65 16.73
N LYS A 17 5.19 -1.77 16.05
CA LYS A 17 6.21 -2.71 15.59
C LYS A 17 7.07 -2.10 14.48
N ALA A 18 6.49 -1.37 13.55
CA ALA A 18 7.19 -0.74 12.44
C ALA A 18 8.13 0.35 12.93
N SER A 19 7.66 1.21 13.83
CA SER A 19 8.46 2.24 14.49
C SER A 19 9.67 1.65 15.23
N ARG A 20 9.48 0.64 16.09
CA ARG A 20 10.57 -0.01 16.83
C ARG A 20 11.62 -0.68 15.94
N ASN A 21 11.22 -1.18 14.78
CA ASN A 21 12.10 -1.92 13.87
C ASN A 21 12.55 -1.08 12.67
N HIS A 22 12.22 0.22 12.63
CA HIS A 22 12.49 1.12 11.50
C HIS A 22 12.06 0.52 10.14
N ILE A 23 10.88 -0.10 10.07
CA ILE A 23 10.37 -0.71 8.83
C ILE A 23 10.11 0.40 7.81
N LYS A 24 10.65 0.24 6.60
CA LYS A 24 10.50 1.19 5.49
C LYS A 24 9.59 0.61 4.39
N PRO A 25 8.91 1.47 3.60
CA PRO A 25 8.20 1.06 2.39
C PRO A 25 9.11 0.29 1.42
N ALA A 26 8.53 -0.69 0.72
CA ALA A 26 9.26 -1.55 -0.19
C ALA A 26 9.21 -1.02 -1.63
N TYR A 27 10.36 -1.07 -2.30
CA TYR A 27 10.55 -0.67 -3.69
C TYR A 27 10.74 -1.90 -4.57
N TRP A 28 10.66 -1.72 -5.90
CA TRP A 28 11.00 -2.76 -6.88
C TRP A 28 10.28 -4.09 -6.62
N LEU A 29 8.99 -3.98 -6.29
CA LEU A 29 8.20 -5.13 -5.89
C LEU A 29 8.22 -6.19 -6.99
N ARG A 30 8.66 -7.39 -6.62
CA ARG A 30 8.52 -8.60 -7.43
C ARG A 30 7.91 -9.66 -6.55
N SER A 31 6.66 -10.02 -6.80
CA SER A 31 6.02 -11.11 -6.08
C SER A 31 5.79 -12.32 -6.99
N LYS A 32 6.12 -13.52 -6.48
CA LYS A 32 5.69 -14.82 -7.05
C LYS A 32 4.56 -15.47 -6.22
N GLY A 33 3.95 -14.73 -5.28
CA GLY A 33 2.91 -15.21 -4.36
C GLY A 33 2.12 -14.06 -3.73
N ALA A 34 1.44 -14.29 -2.60
CA ALA A 34 0.60 -13.28 -1.95
C ALA A 34 1.34 -11.95 -1.66
N LEU A 35 0.68 -10.83 -1.94
CA LEU A 35 1.25 -9.48 -1.88
C LEU A 35 1.73 -9.09 -0.47
N ASN A 36 1.04 -9.55 0.57
CA ASN A 36 1.37 -9.29 1.97
C ASN A 36 2.74 -9.84 2.43
N LYS A 37 3.39 -10.66 1.61
CA LYS A 37 4.78 -11.10 1.84
C LYS A 37 5.82 -10.17 1.21
N ALA A 38 5.43 -9.43 0.18
CA ALA A 38 6.31 -8.52 -0.56
C ALA A 38 6.17 -7.06 -0.08
N VAL A 39 4.98 -6.69 0.38
CA VAL A 39 4.67 -5.33 0.84
C VAL A 39 4.63 -5.32 2.38
N PRO A 40 5.48 -4.51 3.05
CA PRO A 40 5.55 -4.49 4.51
C PRO A 40 4.27 -3.89 5.10
N PHE A 41 3.77 -4.49 6.19
CA PHE A 41 2.65 -3.94 6.96
C PHE A 41 3.17 -3.00 8.05
N ILE A 42 2.92 -1.70 7.86
CA ILE A 42 3.39 -0.63 8.76
C ILE A 42 2.25 0.04 9.55
N GLY A 43 0.99 -0.27 9.24
CA GLY A 43 -0.15 0.34 9.93
C GLY A 43 -0.15 1.87 9.81
N ASP A 44 -0.38 2.54 10.94
CA ASP A 44 -0.38 4.00 11.05
C ASP A 44 1.02 4.64 11.15
N TYR A 45 2.09 3.85 11.09
CA TYR A 45 3.44 4.41 11.14
C TYR A 45 3.73 5.26 9.91
N ARG A 46 4.38 6.42 10.13
CA ARG A 46 4.90 7.31 9.10
C ARG A 46 6.41 7.39 9.26
N PRO A 47 7.20 6.75 8.38
CA PRO A 47 8.64 6.85 8.41
C PRO A 47 9.10 8.30 8.16
N GLU A 48 10.02 8.82 8.97
CA GLU A 48 10.45 10.23 8.93
C GLU A 48 11.05 10.65 7.58
N ASP A 49 11.79 9.74 6.92
CA ASP A 49 12.41 9.99 5.62
C ASP A 49 11.42 9.86 4.44
N PHE A 50 10.12 9.77 4.68
CA PHE A 50 9.13 9.45 3.65
C PHE A 50 7.90 10.35 3.71
N GLU A 51 7.46 10.79 2.54
CA GLU A 51 6.23 11.54 2.33
C GLU A 51 5.20 10.64 1.65
N LEU A 52 3.95 10.75 2.07
CA LEU A 52 2.85 10.06 1.41
C LEU A 52 2.58 10.72 0.05
N VAL A 53 2.36 9.88 -0.96
CA VAL A 53 2.11 10.32 -2.33
C VAL A 53 0.64 10.16 -2.66
N GLU A 54 0.05 11.23 -3.20
CA GLU A 54 -1.32 11.24 -3.70
C GLU A 54 -1.45 10.28 -4.90
N PRO A 55 -2.36 9.29 -4.89
CA PRO A 55 -2.55 8.33 -5.96
C PRO A 55 -2.80 8.95 -7.34
N GLU A 56 -3.41 10.13 -7.39
CA GLU A 56 -3.62 10.89 -8.62
C GLU A 56 -2.32 11.36 -9.30
N THR A 57 -1.21 11.39 -8.56
CA THR A 57 0.12 11.77 -9.09
C THR A 57 0.93 10.59 -9.61
N LEU A 58 0.43 9.36 -9.44
CA LEU A 58 1.10 8.14 -9.90
C LEU A 58 0.97 8.01 -11.42
N ALA A 59 2.00 7.46 -12.05
CA ALA A 59 1.92 7.02 -13.44
C ALA A 59 1.02 5.78 -13.52
N ILE A 60 -0.14 5.91 -14.18
CA ILE A 60 -1.12 4.82 -14.30
C ILE A 60 -0.88 4.07 -15.61
N PRO A 61 -0.53 2.78 -15.57
CA PRO A 61 -0.40 1.96 -16.78
C PRO A 61 -1.73 1.81 -17.52
N GLU A 62 -1.66 1.54 -18.82
CA GLU A 62 -2.86 1.20 -19.61
C GLU A 62 -3.56 -0.03 -19.04
N GLY A 63 -4.89 0.06 -18.90
CA GLY A 63 -5.72 -1.03 -18.36
C GLY A 63 -5.80 -1.09 -16.83
N VAL A 64 -4.98 -0.34 -16.09
CA VAL A 64 -5.04 -0.27 -14.63
C VAL A 64 -6.03 0.81 -14.18
N ARG A 65 -6.92 0.46 -13.24
CA ARG A 65 -7.84 1.40 -12.61
C ARG A 65 -7.57 1.46 -11.10
N PRO A 66 -6.81 2.47 -10.62
CA PRO A 66 -6.54 2.62 -9.19
C PRO A 66 -7.85 2.79 -8.41
N TRP A 67 -8.07 1.92 -7.43
CA TRP A 67 -9.19 2.06 -6.52
C TRP A 67 -8.74 2.79 -5.27
N VAL A 68 -9.10 4.08 -5.17
CA VAL A 68 -8.77 4.91 -4.01
C VAL A 68 -9.73 4.62 -2.88
N VAL A 69 -9.20 4.32 -1.70
CA VAL A 69 -10.01 4.09 -0.49
C VAL A 69 -10.72 5.38 -0.11
N THR A 70 -12.05 5.31 -0.01
CA THR A 70 -12.91 6.41 0.47
C THR A 70 -13.37 6.20 1.92
N ASP A 71 -12.85 5.18 2.61
CA ASP A 71 -13.28 4.85 3.97
C ASP A 71 -12.82 5.96 4.95
N PRO A 72 -13.74 6.57 5.73
CA PRO A 72 -13.41 7.64 6.68
C PRO A 72 -12.42 7.23 7.79
N ILE A 73 -12.17 5.93 7.98
CA ILE A 73 -11.27 5.37 9.01
C ILE A 73 -9.82 5.30 8.49
N CYS A 74 -9.64 5.33 7.17
CA CYS A 74 -8.37 5.36 6.46
C CYS A 74 -8.22 6.70 5.74
N ASN A 75 -7.67 7.72 6.40
CA ASN A 75 -7.38 9.00 5.75
C ASN A 75 -5.89 9.30 5.94
N PRO A 76 -5.03 9.18 4.92
CA PRO A 76 -5.02 9.90 3.63
C PRO A 76 -4.97 8.93 2.39
N PRO A 77 -4.67 9.33 1.13
CA PRO A 77 -5.20 8.62 -0.03
C PRO A 77 -4.46 7.30 -0.31
N TYR A 78 -5.18 6.22 -0.05
CA TYR A 78 -4.64 4.88 -0.20
C TYR A 78 -5.30 4.13 -1.34
N LEU A 79 -4.66 3.05 -1.75
CA LEU A 79 -5.18 2.13 -2.74
C LEU A 79 -5.67 0.86 -2.05
N GLU A 80 -6.83 0.36 -2.47
CA GLU A 80 -7.31 -0.95 -2.07
C GLU A 80 -6.79 -2.01 -3.03
N VAL A 81 -6.22 -3.08 -2.48
CA VAL A 81 -5.55 -4.13 -3.25
C VAL A 81 -5.96 -5.50 -2.74
N ASP A 82 -6.22 -6.43 -3.65
CA ASP A 82 -6.30 -7.85 -3.32
C ASP A 82 -4.90 -8.35 -2.91
N ILE A 83 -4.80 -8.78 -1.66
CA ILE A 83 -3.55 -9.33 -1.09
C ILE A 83 -3.53 -10.86 -1.06
N SER A 84 -4.64 -11.49 -1.40
CA SER A 84 -4.85 -12.95 -1.42
C SER A 84 -4.27 -13.61 -2.67
N GLY A 85 -4.25 -12.89 -3.79
CA GLY A 85 -3.85 -13.39 -5.10
C GLY A 85 -4.98 -14.08 -5.88
N TRP A 86 -6.23 -13.97 -5.43
CA TRP A 86 -7.41 -14.57 -6.07
C TRP A 86 -8.41 -13.53 -6.62
N GLY A 87 -8.05 -12.25 -6.57
CA GLY A 87 -8.93 -11.15 -6.96
C GLY A 87 -9.27 -11.18 -8.44
N SER A 88 -10.48 -10.71 -8.74
CA SER A 88 -10.99 -10.60 -10.11
C SER A 88 -10.91 -9.15 -10.59
N PRO A 89 -10.61 -8.88 -11.88
CA PRO A 89 -10.72 -7.54 -12.46
C PRO A 89 -12.14 -6.93 -12.42
N GLU A 90 -13.16 -7.73 -12.10
CA GLU A 90 -14.53 -7.27 -11.92
C GLU A 90 -14.80 -6.72 -10.51
N GLU A 91 -13.88 -6.93 -9.56
CA GLU A 91 -14.00 -6.40 -8.20
C GLU A 91 -13.54 -4.94 -8.12
N PRO A 92 -14.15 -4.13 -7.24
CA PRO A 92 -13.77 -2.74 -7.05
C PRO A 92 -12.50 -2.61 -6.19
N VAL A 93 -11.45 -3.37 -6.51
CA VAL A 93 -10.12 -3.31 -5.86
C VAL A 93 -9.05 -3.64 -6.90
N LEU A 94 -7.82 -3.14 -6.71
CA LEU A 94 -6.72 -3.54 -7.58
C LEU A 94 -6.44 -5.03 -7.38
N THR A 95 -6.41 -5.79 -8.47
CA THR A 95 -5.82 -7.13 -8.45
C THR A 95 -4.33 -7.04 -8.12
N GLN A 96 -3.75 -8.17 -7.71
CA GLN A 96 -2.32 -8.23 -7.44
C GLN A 96 -1.48 -7.83 -8.67
N ASP A 97 -1.90 -8.25 -9.88
CA ASP A 97 -1.18 -7.96 -11.12
C ASP A 97 -1.27 -6.49 -11.50
N GLU A 98 -2.44 -5.86 -11.35
CA GLU A 98 -2.60 -4.42 -11.58
C GLU A 98 -1.77 -3.59 -10.60
N PHE A 99 -1.71 -4.00 -9.34
CA PHE A 99 -0.87 -3.33 -8.35
C PHE A 99 0.63 -3.50 -8.66
N LEU A 100 1.06 -4.68 -9.09
CA LEU A 100 2.46 -4.90 -9.50
C LEU A 100 2.81 -4.11 -10.77
N ALA A 101 1.89 -3.99 -11.73
CA ALA A 101 2.05 -3.15 -12.91
C ALA A 101 2.17 -1.67 -12.52
N LEU A 102 1.32 -1.19 -11.60
CA LEU A 102 1.37 0.16 -11.05
C LEU A 102 2.72 0.42 -10.34
N ALA A 103 3.16 -0.51 -9.49
CA ALA A 103 4.45 -0.41 -8.81
C ALA A 103 5.63 -0.41 -9.78
N ALA A 104 5.56 -1.18 -10.88
CA ALA A 104 6.60 -1.22 -11.90
C ALA A 104 6.68 0.09 -12.72
N ALA A 105 5.55 0.78 -12.92
CA ALA A 105 5.50 2.08 -13.58
C ALA A 105 5.97 3.25 -12.69
N ASN A 106 6.09 3.03 -11.38
CA ASN A 106 6.49 4.04 -10.39
C ASN A 106 7.71 3.55 -9.58
N PRO A 107 8.90 3.41 -10.19
CA PRO A 107 10.08 2.80 -9.56
C PRO A 107 10.69 3.63 -8.42
N ASP A 108 10.40 4.93 -8.36
CA ASP A 108 10.80 5.86 -7.29
C ASP A 108 9.83 5.87 -6.10
N ILE A 109 8.77 5.06 -6.16
CA ILE A 109 7.74 4.97 -5.11
C ILE A 109 7.93 3.69 -4.31
N GLY A 110 8.00 3.86 -2.99
CA GLY A 110 7.94 2.77 -2.03
C GLY A 110 6.50 2.50 -1.61
N TRP A 111 6.18 1.23 -1.37
CA TRP A 111 4.83 0.78 -1.06
C TRP A 111 4.78 0.11 0.31
N ALA A 112 3.72 0.37 1.07
CA ALA A 112 3.51 -0.29 2.35
C ALA A 112 2.01 -0.50 2.64
N LEU A 113 1.68 -1.63 3.26
CA LEU A 113 0.35 -1.90 3.76
C LEU A 113 0.11 -1.05 5.01
N VAL A 114 -1.01 -0.34 5.03
CA VAL A 114 -1.49 0.46 6.16
C VAL A 114 -2.69 -0.18 6.83
N GLU A 115 -3.40 -1.07 6.13
CA GLU A 115 -4.44 -1.93 6.68
C GLU A 115 -4.42 -3.30 6.00
N VAL A 116 -4.79 -4.35 6.73
CA VAL A 116 -4.86 -5.72 6.23
C VAL A 116 -6.16 -6.37 6.69
N GLY A 117 -7.03 -6.68 5.73
CA GLY A 117 -8.19 -7.52 5.90
C GLY A 117 -7.89 -9.00 5.62
N GLN A 118 -8.94 -9.81 5.50
CA GLN A 118 -8.80 -11.24 5.23
C GLN A 118 -8.31 -11.54 3.80
N PHE A 119 -8.76 -10.75 2.83
CA PHE A 119 -8.44 -10.93 1.40
C PHE A 119 -7.98 -9.64 0.72
N GLN A 120 -8.42 -8.49 1.23
CA GLN A 120 -8.05 -7.16 0.75
C GLN A 120 -7.13 -6.47 1.76
N GLY A 121 -6.33 -5.53 1.27
CA GLY A 121 -5.49 -4.67 2.09
C GLY A 121 -5.45 -3.26 1.52
N VAL A 122 -5.10 -2.31 2.38
CA VAL A 122 -4.97 -0.91 2.01
C VAL A 122 -3.49 -0.57 1.93
N VAL A 123 -3.05 -0.01 0.81
CA VAL A 123 -1.65 0.29 0.52
C VAL A 123 -1.44 1.78 0.35
N GLY A 124 -0.39 2.32 0.99
CA GLY A 124 0.12 3.66 0.75
C GLY A 124 1.31 3.68 -0.19
N ALA A 125 1.35 4.73 -1.03
CA ALA A 125 2.48 5.12 -1.84
C ALA A 125 3.34 6.14 -1.08
N PHE A 126 4.65 5.92 -1.03
CA PHE A 126 5.57 6.75 -0.27
C PHE A 126 6.79 7.14 -1.11
N ARG A 127 7.13 8.41 -1.13
CA ARG A 127 8.36 8.93 -1.74
C ARG A 127 9.36 9.27 -0.65
N MET A 128 10.64 9.03 -0.90
CA MET A 128 11.69 9.43 0.04
C MET A 128 11.83 10.96 0.07
N ALA A 129 11.65 11.56 1.25
CA ALA A 129 11.83 12.98 1.48
C ALA A 129 13.29 13.35 1.17
N GLY A 130 13.51 14.30 0.26
CA GLY A 130 14.85 14.72 -0.17
C GLY A 130 15.39 14.01 -1.41
N MET A 131 14.69 13.03 -2.00
CA MET A 131 14.87 12.66 -3.41
C MET A 131 14.19 13.71 -4.31
N ALA A 132 14.60 14.97 -4.18
CA ALA A 132 14.42 15.90 -5.28
C ALA A 132 15.26 15.38 -6.45
N THR A 133 14.55 15.00 -7.50
CA THR A 133 15.00 14.52 -8.81
C THR A 133 16.44 14.93 -9.11
N ARG A 134 17.39 13.99 -9.05
CA ARG A 134 18.59 14.13 -9.86
C ARG A 134 18.13 13.94 -11.30
N GLN A 135 18.17 15.05 -12.04
CA GLN A 135 17.83 15.19 -13.46
C GLN A 135 18.49 14.11 -14.32
#